data_AF-A0A7J6QHT5-F1
#
_entry.id   AF-A0A7J6QHT5-F1
#
_cell.length_a   1.000
_cell.length_b   1.000
_cell.length_c   1.000
_cell.angle_alpha   90.00
_cell.angle_beta   90.00
_cell.angle_gamma   90.00
#
_symmetry.space_group_name_H-M   'P 1'
#
loop_
_entity.id
_entity.type
_entity.pdbx_description
1 polymer ?
#
loop_
_entity_poly.entity_id
_entity_poly.type
_entity_poly.pdbx_seq_one_letter_code
_entity_poly.pdbx_strand_id
1 'polypeptide(L)'
;CAICSDQHWVSSCPLKKYENGCFVCSSTEHLARECPQLPAMLKSISTPEVNLYPFGKDNGLFLFADLISGRQRLGPLRCLVDTGCCSTMVAKRVVPLNAEIRPVTGPSLMTIDRSLCTILGMVSLTVGIYDSEKAKSGMTPSKDDPRVPFNVSALVVESLAYDLILGHDFMSHFGLDIRYSDDPVKITGDRPKEEAPRTAWFSEHP
;
A
#
# COMPACT_ATOMS: atom_id res chain seq x y z
N CYS A 1 20.26 3.19 -15.50
CA CYS A 1 20.84 4.50 -15.19
C CYS A 1 21.63 4.40 -13.90
N ALA A 2 22.91 4.75 -13.91
CA ALA A 2 23.78 4.73 -12.72
C ALA A 2 23.49 5.87 -11.70
N ILE A 3 22.57 6.79 -12.02
CA ILE A 3 22.20 7.93 -11.15
C ILE A 3 20.97 7.59 -10.29
N CYS A 4 19.99 6.88 -10.83
CA CYS A 4 18.72 6.59 -10.16
C CYS A 4 18.34 5.10 -10.10
N SER A 5 19.23 4.22 -10.56
CA SER A 5 19.06 2.76 -10.56
C SER A 5 17.95 2.16 -11.44
N ASP A 6 17.26 2.97 -12.26
CA ASP A 6 16.21 2.50 -13.19
C ASP A 6 16.73 2.02 -14.56
N GLN A 7 15.92 1.28 -15.33
CA GLN A 7 16.27 0.80 -16.69
C GLN A 7 16.13 1.88 -17.78
N HIS A 8 17.08 2.81 -17.84
CA HIS A 8 17.30 3.72 -18.97
C HIS A 8 18.76 4.17 -19.09
N TRP A 9 19.13 4.74 -20.24
CA TRP A 9 20.47 5.30 -20.49
C TRP A 9 20.73 6.52 -19.59
N VAL A 10 21.97 6.66 -19.09
CA VAL A 10 22.34 7.78 -18.20
C VAL A 10 22.07 9.15 -18.85
N SER A 11 22.19 9.27 -20.17
CA SER A 11 21.88 10.48 -20.94
C SER A 11 20.41 10.91 -20.87
N SER A 12 19.50 9.95 -20.66
CA SER A 12 18.05 10.15 -20.61
C SER A 12 17.50 10.13 -19.17
N CYS A 13 18.38 10.24 -18.18
CA CYS A 13 18.03 10.07 -16.78
C CYS A 13 17.46 11.37 -16.21
N PRO A 14 16.20 11.41 -15.75
CA PRO A 14 15.53 12.64 -15.31
C PRO A 14 16.15 13.26 -14.05
N LEU A 15 16.92 12.48 -13.29
CA LEU A 15 17.68 12.95 -12.12
C LEU A 15 19.11 13.40 -12.46
N LYS A 16 19.51 13.37 -13.75
CA LYS A 16 20.83 13.85 -14.16
C LYS A 16 20.93 15.36 -13.96
N LYS A 17 21.96 15.80 -13.22
CA LYS A 17 22.29 17.23 -13.10
C LYS A 17 22.89 17.69 -14.43
N TYR A 18 22.22 18.65 -15.08
CA TYR A 18 22.74 19.31 -16.28
C TYR A 18 23.45 20.60 -15.86
N GLU A 19 24.69 20.78 -16.33
CA GLU A 19 25.49 21.97 -16.02
C GLU A 19 25.00 23.20 -16.80
N ASN A 20 24.34 23.01 -17.96
CA ASN A 20 23.80 24.09 -18.78
C ASN A 20 22.41 23.72 -19.33
N GLY A 21 21.46 24.67 -19.23
CA GLY A 21 20.11 24.58 -19.79
C GLY A 21 19.09 23.81 -18.97
N CYS A 22 17.83 23.98 -19.35
CA CYS A 22 16.65 23.37 -18.79
C CYS A 22 16.34 22.05 -19.51
N PHE A 23 16.46 20.93 -18.81
CA PHE A 23 16.11 19.62 -19.39
C PHE A 23 14.60 19.41 -19.56
N VAL A 24 13.76 20.20 -18.88
CA VAL A 24 12.29 20.05 -18.92
C VAL A 24 11.73 20.53 -20.26
N CYS A 25 12.26 21.62 -20.80
CA CYS A 25 11.80 22.22 -22.06
C CYS A 25 12.91 22.38 -23.12
N SER A 26 14.10 21.85 -22.84
CA SER A 26 15.30 21.94 -23.70
C SER A 26 15.79 23.37 -23.99
N SER A 27 15.37 24.36 -23.19
CA SER A 27 15.81 25.75 -23.31
C SER A 27 17.19 25.97 -22.67
N THR A 28 18.02 26.84 -23.24
CA THR A 28 19.30 27.25 -22.66
C THR A 28 19.19 28.46 -21.71
N GLU A 29 18.02 29.10 -21.63
CA GLU A 29 17.83 30.40 -20.95
C GLU A 29 17.68 30.31 -19.43
N HIS A 30 17.35 29.13 -18.90
CA HIS A 30 17.12 28.92 -17.47
C HIS A 30 17.51 27.51 -17.06
N LEU A 31 17.69 27.30 -15.75
CA LEU A 31 17.87 25.96 -15.19
C LEU A 31 16.51 25.29 -14.98
N ALA A 32 16.48 23.95 -14.95
CA ALA A 32 15.24 23.20 -14.81
C ALA A 32 14.39 23.57 -13.58
N ARG A 33 15.04 23.97 -12.47
CA ARG A 33 14.36 24.44 -11.24
C ARG A 33 13.59 25.76 -11.41
N GLU A 34 13.95 26.55 -12.41
CA GLU A 34 13.33 27.83 -12.78
C GLU A 34 12.40 27.67 -13.99
N CYS A 35 12.16 26.43 -14.45
CA CYS A 35 11.36 26.20 -15.63
C CYS A 35 9.86 26.41 -15.36
N PRO A 36 9.17 27.27 -16.14
CA PRO A 36 7.73 27.48 -15.99
C PRO A 36 6.90 26.23 -16.33
N GLN A 37 7.46 25.27 -17.06
CA GLN A 37 6.82 24.00 -17.38
C GLN A 37 7.06 22.93 -16.30
N LEU A 38 7.98 23.16 -15.35
CA LEU A 38 8.28 22.20 -14.29
C LEU A 38 7.03 21.78 -13.49
N PRO A 39 6.10 22.68 -13.08
CA PRO A 39 4.90 22.28 -12.37
C PRO A 39 3.98 21.36 -13.19
N ALA A 40 3.89 21.57 -14.51
CA ALA A 40 3.07 20.74 -15.40
C ALA A 40 3.72 19.37 -15.64
N MET A 41 5.05 19.33 -15.82
CA MET A 41 5.81 18.09 -15.93
C MET A 41 5.70 17.27 -14.64
N LEU A 42 5.86 17.88 -13.47
CA LEU A 42 5.66 17.21 -12.18
C LEU A 42 4.24 16.66 -12.01
N LYS A 43 3.21 17.36 -12.48
CA LYS A 43 1.82 16.84 -12.53
C LYS A 43 1.63 15.70 -13.53
N SER A 44 2.42 15.65 -14.61
CA SER A 44 2.38 14.51 -15.55
C SER A 44 3.17 13.30 -15.05
N ILE A 45 4.08 13.50 -14.08
CA ILE A 45 4.83 12.44 -13.38
C ILE A 45 4.09 12.02 -12.10
N SER A 46 3.21 12.86 -11.53
CA SER A 46 2.46 12.50 -10.34
C SER A 46 1.59 11.29 -10.64
N THR A 47 1.85 10.20 -9.91
CA THR A 47 1.05 8.99 -9.95
C THR A 47 -0.43 9.34 -9.73
N PRO A 48 -1.37 8.69 -10.44
CA PRO A 48 -2.79 8.94 -10.23
C PRO A 48 -3.15 8.79 -8.75
N GLU A 49 -3.89 9.76 -8.22
CA GLU A 49 -4.36 9.73 -6.83
C GLU A 49 -5.29 8.53 -6.62
N VAL A 50 -5.06 7.78 -5.55
CA VAL A 50 -5.96 6.73 -5.10
C VAL A 50 -6.91 7.34 -4.07
N ASN A 51 -8.21 7.08 -4.24
CA ASN A 51 -9.24 7.43 -3.29
C ASN A 51 -9.92 6.15 -2.80
N LEU A 52 -9.78 5.83 -1.52
CA LEU A 52 -10.48 4.71 -0.87
C LEU A 52 -11.52 5.26 0.10
N TYR A 53 -12.65 4.58 0.20
CA TYR A 53 -13.80 5.05 0.98
C TYR A 53 -14.08 4.06 2.11
N PRO A 54 -13.52 4.29 3.30
CA PRO A 54 -13.80 3.44 4.45
C PRO A 54 -15.24 3.57 4.91
N PHE A 55 -15.77 2.48 5.48
CA PHE A 55 -17.07 2.44 6.13
C PHE A 55 -16.92 2.13 7.62
N GLY A 56 -18.04 2.22 8.35
CA GLY A 56 -18.08 1.84 9.77
C GLY A 56 -17.65 2.93 10.74
N LYS A 57 -17.79 4.22 10.38
CA LYS A 57 -17.38 5.43 11.13
C LYS A 57 -17.36 5.29 12.67
N ASP A 58 -18.38 4.69 13.28
CA ASP A 58 -18.49 4.55 14.74
C ASP A 58 -17.72 3.37 15.37
N ASN A 59 -17.32 2.39 14.56
CA ASN A 59 -16.70 1.12 14.99
C ASN A 59 -15.28 0.91 14.44
N GLY A 60 -14.73 1.91 13.74
CA GLY A 60 -13.43 1.85 13.06
C GLY A 60 -13.53 2.05 11.55
N LEU A 61 -12.39 2.31 10.92
CA LEU A 61 -12.32 2.50 9.47
C LEU A 61 -12.11 1.15 8.80
N PHE A 62 -13.15 0.65 8.13
CA PHE A 62 -13.09 -0.62 7.41
C PHE A 62 -13.08 -0.42 5.91
N LEU A 63 -12.34 -1.27 5.21
CA LEU A 63 -12.42 -1.43 3.77
C LEU A 63 -12.81 -2.88 3.44
N PHE A 64 -13.37 -3.08 2.25
CA PHE A 64 -13.49 -4.42 1.69
C PHE A 64 -12.25 -4.74 0.88
N ALA A 65 -11.68 -5.91 1.08
CA ALA A 65 -10.50 -6.36 0.35
C ALA A 65 -10.55 -7.84 0.00
N ASP A 66 -9.89 -8.20 -1.11
CA ASP A 66 -9.49 -9.58 -1.38
C ASP A 66 -8.01 -9.78 -1.06
N LEU A 67 -7.68 -10.97 -0.58
CA LEU A 67 -6.31 -11.48 -0.52
C LEU A 67 -6.05 -12.37 -1.73
N ILE A 68 -5.03 -12.03 -2.51
CA ILE A 68 -4.69 -12.69 -3.77
C ILE A 68 -3.27 -13.24 -3.67
N SER A 69 -3.12 -14.53 -4.00
CA SER A 69 -1.82 -15.19 -4.16
C SER A 69 -1.87 -16.13 -5.37
N GLY A 70 -1.11 -15.80 -6.41
CA GLY A 70 -1.16 -16.52 -7.68
C GLY A 70 -2.58 -16.54 -8.27
N ARG A 71 -3.18 -17.72 -8.38
CA ARG A 71 -4.55 -17.90 -8.90
C ARG A 71 -5.63 -17.93 -7.81
N GLN A 72 -5.24 -17.99 -6.54
CA GLN A 72 -6.19 -18.05 -5.44
C GLN A 72 -6.59 -16.63 -5.00
N ARG A 73 -7.89 -16.47 -4.74
CA ARG A 73 -8.48 -15.24 -4.24
C ARG A 73 -9.40 -15.57 -3.06
N LEU A 74 -9.20 -14.90 -1.94
CA LEU A 74 -10.02 -15.03 -0.73
C LEU A 74 -10.63 -13.68 -0.37
N GLY A 75 -11.96 -13.65 -0.28
CA GLY A 75 -12.73 -12.46 0.06
C GLY A 75 -14.11 -12.44 -0.64
N PRO A 76 -14.86 -11.34 -0.51
CA PRO A 76 -14.45 -10.07 0.12
C PRO A 76 -14.34 -10.19 1.65
N LEU A 77 -13.22 -9.70 2.20
CA LEU A 77 -12.95 -9.59 3.64
C LEU A 77 -13.21 -8.16 4.12
N ARG A 78 -13.55 -8.01 5.39
CA ARG A 78 -13.52 -6.70 6.06
C ARG A 78 -12.13 -6.51 6.66
N CYS A 79 -11.38 -5.54 6.15
CA CYS A 79 -10.09 -5.17 6.72
C CYS A 79 -10.19 -3.89 7.53
N LEU A 80 -9.55 -3.87 8.69
CA LEU A 80 -9.44 -2.70 9.54
C LEU A 80 -8.25 -1.87 9.09
N VAL A 81 -8.44 -0.56 8.93
CA VAL A 81 -7.34 0.41 8.78
C VAL A 81 -6.98 0.93 10.16
N ASP A 82 -5.77 0.61 10.63
CA ASP A 82 -5.31 0.95 11.97
C ASP A 82 -3.91 1.57 11.92
N THR A 83 -3.85 2.90 11.96
CA THR A 83 -2.60 3.66 11.99
C THR A 83 -1.86 3.54 13.33
N GLY A 84 -2.52 3.05 14.39
CA GLY A 84 -1.89 2.70 15.66
C GLY A 84 -1.14 1.36 15.61
N CYS A 85 -1.40 0.53 14.60
CA CYS A 85 -0.71 -0.72 14.40
C CYS A 85 0.57 -0.52 13.58
N CYS A 86 1.74 -0.91 14.10
CA CYS A 86 3.01 -0.72 13.38
C CYS A 86 3.18 -1.60 12.14
N SER A 87 2.44 -2.71 12.05
CA SER A 87 2.62 -3.70 10.98
C SER A 87 1.29 -4.20 10.46
N THR A 88 1.25 -4.47 9.16
CA THR A 88 0.11 -5.08 8.50
C THR A 88 0.07 -6.56 8.84
N MET A 89 -1.11 -7.04 9.25
CA MET A 89 -1.30 -8.38 9.81
C MET A 89 -2.47 -9.06 9.17
N VAL A 90 -2.31 -10.35 8.88
CA VAL A 90 -3.35 -11.21 8.34
C VAL A 90 -3.57 -12.41 9.26
N ALA A 91 -4.84 -12.73 9.51
CA ALA A 91 -5.17 -13.92 10.28
C ALA A 91 -4.82 -15.18 9.50
N LYS A 92 -4.19 -16.17 10.15
CA LYS A 92 -3.82 -17.45 9.52
C LYS A 92 -4.99 -18.11 8.78
N ARG A 93 -6.21 -17.99 9.32
CA ARG A 93 -7.45 -18.56 8.74
C ARG A 93 -7.84 -18.00 7.37
N VAL A 94 -7.35 -16.83 6.97
CA VAL A 94 -7.65 -16.20 5.66
C VAL A 94 -6.44 -16.10 4.73
N VAL A 95 -5.31 -16.71 5.09
CA VAL A 95 -4.15 -16.78 4.20
C VAL A 95 -4.44 -17.77 3.05
N PRO A 96 -4.25 -17.39 1.77
CA PRO A 96 -4.39 -18.32 0.65
C PRO A 96 -3.52 -19.57 0.83
N LEU A 97 -4.05 -20.76 0.50
CA LEU A 97 -3.43 -22.06 0.76
C LEU A 97 -2.08 -22.22 0.05
N ASN A 98 -1.92 -21.59 -1.10
CA ASN A 98 -0.70 -21.60 -1.91
C ASN A 98 0.27 -20.47 -1.56
N ALA A 99 -0.07 -19.59 -0.61
CA ALA A 99 0.83 -18.53 -0.19
C ALA A 99 1.91 -19.09 0.74
N GLU A 100 3.17 -18.86 0.38
CA GLU A 100 4.31 -19.24 1.20
C GLU A 100 4.40 -18.34 2.43
N ILE A 101 4.37 -18.94 3.62
CA ILE A 101 4.62 -18.23 4.88
C ILE A 101 6.10 -18.40 5.20
N ARG A 102 6.85 -17.31 5.13
CA ARG A 102 8.28 -17.27 5.41
C ARG A 102 8.53 -17.01 6.88
N PRO A 103 9.48 -17.71 7.53
CA PRO A 103 9.92 -17.37 8.88
C PRO A 103 10.42 -15.92 8.93
N VAL A 104 10.12 -15.22 10.02
CA VAL A 104 10.62 -13.87 10.28
C VAL A 104 11.68 -13.89 11.38
N THR A 105 12.69 -13.03 11.25
CA THR A 105 13.60 -12.73 12.35
C THR A 105 12.93 -11.71 13.27
N GLY A 106 12.71 -12.05 14.54
CA GLY A 106 12.08 -11.14 15.51
C GLY A 106 11.30 -11.87 16.61
N PRO A 107 10.55 -11.14 17.44
CA PRO A 107 9.71 -11.74 18.47
C PRO A 107 8.61 -12.61 17.82
N SER A 108 8.47 -13.85 18.29
CA SER A 108 7.41 -14.77 17.82
C SER A 108 6.05 -14.50 18.47
N LEU A 109 5.99 -13.52 19.39
CA LEU A 109 4.81 -13.15 20.14
C LEU A 109 4.62 -11.65 20.08
N MET A 110 3.37 -11.22 19.98
CA MET A 110 2.99 -9.82 20.06
C MET A 110 1.72 -9.65 20.89
N THR A 111 1.54 -8.47 21.48
CA THR A 111 0.29 -8.14 22.17
C THR A 111 -0.61 -7.35 21.23
N ILE A 112 -1.80 -7.88 20.96
CA ILE A 112 -2.85 -7.22 20.19
C ILE A 112 -4.07 -7.12 21.10
N ASP A 113 -4.53 -5.91 21.38
CA ASP A 113 -5.66 -5.64 22.29
C ASP A 113 -5.56 -6.43 23.62
N ARG A 114 -4.39 -6.31 24.28
CA ARG A 114 -4.04 -6.99 25.54
C ARG A 114 -4.01 -8.52 25.48
N SER A 115 -4.23 -9.11 24.30
CA SER A 115 -4.12 -10.55 24.06
C SER A 115 -2.75 -10.87 23.49
N LEU A 116 -2.15 -11.96 23.97
CA LEU A 116 -0.90 -12.46 23.43
C LEU A 116 -1.18 -13.31 22.18
N CYS A 117 -0.61 -12.91 21.05
CA CYS A 117 -0.79 -13.54 19.75
C CYS A 117 0.54 -14.07 19.22
N THR A 118 0.51 -15.26 18.61
CA THR A 118 1.68 -15.87 17.97
C THR A 118 1.82 -15.40 16.52
N ILE A 119 3.03 -14.96 16.17
CA ILE A 119 3.44 -14.65 14.81
C ILE A 119 4.01 -15.93 14.18
N LEU A 120 3.40 -16.38 13.09
CA LEU A 120 3.79 -17.60 12.39
C LEU A 120 4.85 -17.36 11.30
N GLY A 121 4.99 -16.12 10.86
CA GLY A 121 5.86 -15.71 9.76
C GLY A 121 5.29 -14.52 9.02
N MET A 122 5.80 -14.30 7.81
CA MET A 122 5.37 -13.24 6.91
C MET A 122 4.94 -13.84 5.57
N VAL A 123 3.97 -13.21 4.93
CA VAL A 123 3.45 -13.63 3.63
C VAL A 123 3.39 -12.42 2.70
N SER A 124 3.79 -12.62 1.44
CA SER A 124 3.64 -11.62 0.39
C SER A 124 2.39 -11.91 -0.42
N LEU A 125 1.47 -10.94 -0.48
CA LEU A 125 0.15 -11.05 -1.09
C LEU A 125 -0.17 -9.79 -1.89
N THR A 126 -1.10 -9.90 -2.84
CA THR A 126 -1.79 -8.72 -3.36
C THR A 126 -3.09 -8.52 -2.60
N VAL A 127 -3.27 -7.34 -2.00
CA VAL A 127 -4.50 -6.89 -1.37
C VAL A 127 -5.30 -6.09 -2.40
N GLY A 128 -6.42 -6.63 -2.88
CA GLY A 128 -7.31 -5.94 -3.81
C GLY A 128 -8.41 -5.19 -3.07
N ILE A 129 -8.26 -3.88 -2.87
CA ILE A 129 -9.24 -3.06 -2.15
C ILE A 129 -10.38 -2.66 -3.09
N TYR A 130 -11.62 -2.91 -2.72
CA TYR A 130 -12.78 -2.64 -3.56
C TYR A 130 -13.09 -1.15 -3.70
N ASP A 131 -13.47 -0.73 -4.92
CA ASP A 131 -13.83 0.65 -5.28
C ASP A 131 -15.24 0.76 -5.91
N SER A 132 -16.12 -0.21 -5.63
CA SER A 132 -17.53 -0.14 -6.06
C SER A 132 -18.38 0.70 -5.11
N GLU A 133 -19.44 1.34 -5.62
CA GLU A 133 -20.40 2.10 -4.81
C GLU A 133 -21.01 1.29 -3.66
N LYS A 134 -21.14 -0.04 -3.84
CA LYS A 134 -21.54 -0.96 -2.78
C LYS A 134 -20.53 -0.96 -1.64
N ALA A 135 -19.25 -1.15 -1.95
CA ALA A 135 -18.19 -1.13 -0.95
C ALA A 135 -18.13 0.22 -0.22
N LYS A 136 -18.24 1.34 -0.95
CA LYS A 136 -18.23 2.71 -0.39
C LYS A 136 -19.39 2.96 0.58
N SER A 137 -20.53 2.31 0.36
CA SER A 137 -21.70 2.37 1.25
C SER A 137 -21.69 1.32 2.37
N GLY A 138 -20.59 0.56 2.52
CA GLY A 138 -20.46 -0.49 3.53
C GLY A 138 -21.22 -1.78 3.21
N MET A 139 -21.77 -1.90 2.01
CA MET A 139 -22.39 -3.13 1.53
C MET A 139 -21.33 -4.07 0.95
N THR A 140 -21.45 -5.37 1.22
CA THR A 140 -20.52 -6.37 0.69
C THR A 140 -20.48 -6.31 -0.84
N PRO A 141 -19.29 -6.09 -1.45
CA PRO A 141 -19.15 -5.96 -2.89
C PRO A 141 -19.29 -7.32 -3.59
N SER A 142 -19.59 -7.26 -4.89
CA SER A 142 -19.62 -8.47 -5.74
C SER A 142 -18.20 -8.91 -6.10
N LYS A 143 -18.01 -10.20 -6.42
CA LYS A 143 -16.70 -10.74 -6.81
C LYS A 143 -16.09 -10.06 -8.05
N ASP A 144 -16.91 -9.47 -8.90
CA ASP A 144 -16.52 -8.83 -10.16
C ASP A 144 -16.38 -7.32 -10.05
N ASP A 145 -16.66 -6.75 -8.87
CA ASP A 145 -16.51 -5.32 -8.62
C ASP A 145 -15.03 -4.89 -8.77
N PRO A 146 -14.80 -3.63 -9.21
CA PRO A 146 -13.46 -3.09 -9.41
C PRO A 146 -12.69 -3.03 -8.09
N ARG A 147 -11.37 -3.24 -8.19
CA ARG A 147 -10.42 -3.21 -7.07
C ARG A 147 -9.16 -2.47 -7.44
N VAL A 148 -8.59 -1.80 -6.46
CA VAL A 148 -7.24 -1.23 -6.50
C VAL A 148 -6.26 -2.25 -5.88
N PRO A 149 -5.29 -2.79 -6.63
CA PRO A 149 -4.37 -3.80 -6.11
C PRO A 149 -3.17 -3.16 -5.39
N PHE A 150 -2.84 -3.67 -4.21
CA PHE A 150 -1.67 -3.29 -3.43
C PHE A 150 -0.81 -4.52 -3.16
N ASN A 151 0.48 -4.49 -3.47
CA ASN A 151 1.39 -5.56 -3.08
C ASN A 151 1.84 -5.34 -1.63
N VAL A 152 1.64 -6.34 -0.78
CA VAL A 152 1.78 -6.21 0.67
C VAL A 152 2.56 -7.41 1.22
N SER A 153 3.53 -7.12 2.07
CA SER A 153 4.12 -8.11 2.98
C SER A 153 3.44 -7.97 4.35
N ALA A 154 2.76 -9.02 4.80
CA ALA A 154 1.95 -9.02 6.02
C ALA A 154 2.43 -10.08 6.99
N LEU A 155 2.44 -9.78 8.29
CA LEU A 155 2.66 -10.78 9.33
C LEU A 155 1.47 -11.72 9.43
N VAL A 156 1.72 -13.01 9.45
CA VAL A 156 0.69 -14.03 9.66
C VAL A 156 0.54 -14.28 11.15
N VAL A 157 -0.65 -14.04 11.68
CA VAL A 157 -0.96 -14.16 13.10
C VAL A 157 -1.96 -15.30 13.32
N GLU A 158 -1.68 -16.19 14.27
CA GLU A 158 -2.50 -17.37 14.54
C GLU A 158 -3.93 -17.00 14.97
N SER A 159 -4.06 -16.10 15.96
CA SER A 159 -5.34 -15.70 16.56
C SER A 159 -5.50 -14.19 16.53
N LEU A 160 -5.95 -13.67 15.38
CA LEU A 160 -6.24 -12.25 15.17
C LEU A 160 -7.76 -12.01 15.19
N ALA A 161 -8.22 -10.97 15.91
CA ALA A 161 -9.65 -10.63 15.99
C ALA A 161 -10.26 -10.26 14.63
N TYR A 162 -9.46 -9.61 13.78
CA TYR A 162 -9.84 -9.23 12.42
C TYR A 162 -9.20 -10.17 11.39
N ASP A 163 -9.75 -10.24 10.19
CA ASP A 163 -9.18 -11.06 9.10
C ASP A 163 -7.91 -10.42 8.52
N LEU A 164 -7.91 -9.09 8.40
CA LEU A 164 -6.80 -8.28 7.92
C LEU A 164 -6.78 -6.93 8.66
N ILE A 165 -5.62 -6.52 9.13
CA ILE A 165 -5.35 -5.18 9.65
C ILE A 165 -4.31 -4.53 8.75
N LEU A 166 -4.66 -3.41 8.14
CA LEU A 166 -3.76 -2.56 7.38
C LEU A 166 -3.12 -1.56 8.35
N GLY A 167 -1.84 -1.81 8.64
CA GLY A 167 -1.06 -1.03 9.61
C GLY A 167 -0.44 0.24 9.02
N HIS A 168 0.32 0.93 9.86
CA HIS A 168 1.09 2.11 9.49
C HIS A 168 2.13 1.83 8.38
N ASP A 169 2.71 0.64 8.34
CA ASP A 169 3.63 0.21 7.26
C ASP A 169 2.97 0.25 5.88
N PHE A 170 1.73 -0.25 5.77
CA PHE A 170 0.94 -0.15 4.55
C PHE A 170 0.62 1.31 4.21
N MET A 171 0.12 2.07 5.19
CA MET A 171 -0.28 3.46 4.97
C MET A 171 0.90 4.33 4.50
N SER A 172 2.04 4.24 5.19
CA SER A 172 3.24 5.03 4.88
C SER A 172 3.91 4.63 3.57
N HIS A 173 3.97 3.34 3.23
CA HIS A 173 4.58 2.88 1.98
C HIS A 173 3.87 3.41 0.73
N PHE A 174 2.55 3.48 0.80
CA PHE A 174 1.69 3.97 -0.28
C PHE A 174 1.33 5.47 -0.16
N GLY A 175 1.92 6.18 0.80
CA GLY A 175 1.65 7.61 1.01
C GLY A 175 0.17 7.91 1.28
N LEU A 176 -0.53 6.97 1.93
CA LEU A 176 -1.95 7.08 2.22
C LEU A 176 -2.18 7.93 3.48
N ASP A 177 -3.10 8.87 3.37
CA ASP A 177 -3.51 9.78 4.45
C ASP A 177 -5.03 9.70 4.65
N ILE A 178 -5.46 9.74 5.91
CA ILE A 178 -6.89 9.66 6.27
C ILE A 178 -7.44 11.07 6.36
N ARG A 179 -8.38 11.40 5.47
CA ARG A 179 -9.05 12.71 5.42
C ARG A 179 -10.33 12.68 6.25
N TYR A 180 -10.20 12.91 7.55
CA TYR A 180 -11.35 12.99 8.47
C TYR A 180 -12.24 14.22 8.25
N SER A 181 -11.71 15.27 7.61
CA SER A 181 -12.45 16.49 7.28
C SER A 181 -13.49 16.31 6.16
N ASP A 182 -13.37 15.22 5.42
CA ASP A 182 -14.17 15.00 4.21
C ASP A 182 -15.44 14.22 4.55
N ASP A 183 -16.51 14.47 3.80
CA ASP A 183 -17.75 13.70 3.89
C ASP A 183 -18.12 13.11 2.52
N PRO A 184 -18.03 11.77 2.34
CA PRO A 184 -17.57 10.79 3.31
C PRO A 184 -16.07 10.90 3.63
N VAL A 185 -15.67 10.36 4.79
CA VAL A 185 -14.25 10.17 5.14
C VAL A 185 -13.60 9.36 4.02
N LYS A 186 -12.41 9.79 3.59
CA LYS A 186 -11.67 9.12 2.51
C LYS A 186 -10.21 8.91 2.91
N ILE A 187 -9.59 7.90 2.29
CA ILE A 187 -8.16 7.66 2.38
C ILE A 187 -7.58 8.00 1.02
N THR A 188 -6.66 8.97 0.99
CA THR A 188 -6.05 9.48 -0.23
C THR A 188 -4.57 9.20 -0.26
N GLY A 189 -4.01 8.86 -1.40
CA GLY A 189 -2.56 8.84 -1.56
C GLY A 189 -2.13 8.50 -2.97
N ASP A 190 -0.88 8.05 -3.08
CA ASP A 190 -0.28 7.74 -4.37
C ASP A 190 -0.72 6.37 -4.90
N ARG A 191 -0.67 6.19 -6.22
CA ARG A 191 -0.92 4.89 -6.83
C ARG A 191 0.07 3.84 -6.28
N PRO A 192 -0.37 2.58 -6.09
CA PRO A 192 0.49 1.54 -5.55
C PRO A 192 1.76 1.38 -6.39
N LYS A 193 2.91 1.46 -5.73
CA LYS A 193 4.20 1.09 -6.34
C LYS A 193 4.21 -0.43 -6.57
N GLU A 194 4.94 -0.90 -7.59
CA GLU A 194 4.99 -2.34 -7.91
C GLU A 194 5.61 -3.17 -6.78
N GLU A 195 6.49 -2.57 -5.96
CA GLU A 195 7.17 -3.25 -4.86
C GLU A 195 6.36 -3.22 -3.55
N ALA A 196 6.38 -4.34 -2.83
CA ALA A 196 5.75 -4.48 -1.52
C ALA A 196 6.53 -3.73 -0.41
N PRO A 197 5.86 -3.23 0.64
CA PRO A 197 6.51 -2.60 1.78
C PRO A 197 7.48 -3.55 2.48
N ARG A 198 8.62 -3.02 2.91
CA ARG A 198 9.47 -3.69 3.90
C ARG A 198 8.91 -3.41 5.28
N THR A 199 8.60 -4.45 6.05
CA THR A 199 8.21 -4.29 7.46
C THR A 199 9.43 -3.83 8.26
N ALA A 200 9.33 -2.70 8.96
CA ALA A 200 10.48 -2.04 9.59
C ALA A 200 11.14 -2.86 10.73
N TRP A 201 10.41 -3.84 11.27
CA TRP A 201 10.80 -4.60 12.47
C TRP A 201 11.07 -6.09 12.19
N PHE A 202 10.70 -6.57 11.00
CA PHE A 202 10.81 -7.98 10.64
C PHE A 202 11.49 -8.08 9.28
N SER A 203 12.62 -8.78 9.24
CA SER A 203 13.24 -9.18 7.98
C SER A 203 12.88 -10.63 7.68
N GLU A 204 12.70 -10.95 6.40
CA GLU A 204 12.74 -12.34 5.96
C GLU A 204 14.09 -12.94 6.36
N HIS A 205 14.07 -14.15 6.91
CA HIS A 205 15.29 -14.92 7.03
C HIS A 205 15.74 -15.34 5.60
N PRO A 206 17.04 -15.17 5.25
CA PRO A 206 17.57 -15.61 3.97
C PRO A 206 17.53 -17.13 3.79
#